data_AF-A0A0L8IBQ9-F1
#
_entry.id   AF-A0A0L8IBQ9-F1
#
_cell.length_a   1.000
_cell.length_b   1.000
_cell.length_c   1.000
_cell.angle_alpha   90.00
_cell.angle_beta   90.00
_cell.angle_gamma   90.00
#
_symmetry.space_group_name_H-M   'P 1'
#
loop_
_entity.id
_entity.type
_entity.pdbx_description
1 polymer ?
#
loop_
_entity_poly.entity_id
_entity_poly.type
_entity_poly.pdbx_seq_one_letter_code
_entity_poly.pdbx_strand_id
1 'polypeptide(L)'
;LSIKLDTLPLPDPTSVNQEELDDIWDKHISVISSVTTEQLGHTRRRNTNWFDLLMRSSLFSSKNRAHDAYLSSRSNAHLQNWKDLRSECQSRLRQIQNTWWKINAAEIQRFADENKIHEFYIATKSMYGPSSNHINPIRSSDGNTLYKEKTQICDRWAEHFNSLLTKINPTDTTLTDELPHILPLP
;
A
#
# COMPACT_ATOMS: atom_id res chain seq x y z
N LEU A 1 26.99 21.19 -10.24
CA LEU A 1 25.52 21.32 -10.27
C LEU A 1 25.20 22.79 -10.07
N SER A 2 25.14 23.58 -11.14
CA SER A 2 24.85 25.01 -11.06
C SER A 2 23.36 25.21 -11.33
N ILE A 3 22.55 25.15 -10.28
CA ILE A 3 21.15 25.56 -10.36
C ILE A 3 21.20 27.09 -10.45
N LYS A 4 20.82 27.67 -11.60
CA LYS A 4 20.68 29.13 -11.75
C LYS A 4 19.43 29.60 -11.00
N LEU A 5 19.52 29.62 -9.67
CA LEU A 5 18.46 30.15 -8.81
C LEU A 5 18.47 31.68 -8.77
N ASP A 6 19.58 32.30 -9.19
CA ASP A 6 19.86 33.74 -9.14
C ASP A 6 18.98 34.60 -10.06
N THR A 7 18.19 33.99 -10.95
CA THR A 7 17.27 34.68 -11.87
C THR A 7 15.82 34.68 -11.41
N LEU A 8 15.51 34.10 -10.24
CA LEU A 8 14.15 34.03 -9.74
C LEU A 8 13.82 35.23 -8.83
N PRO A 9 12.60 35.77 -8.91
CA PRO A 9 12.19 36.92 -8.11
C PRO A 9 12.25 36.58 -6.62
N LEU A 10 13.03 37.34 -5.86
CA LEU A 10 13.07 37.25 -4.40
C LEU A 10 11.84 37.96 -3.83
N PRO A 11 11.17 37.38 -2.81
CA PRO A 11 10.06 38.05 -2.15
C PRO A 11 10.58 39.31 -1.44
N ASP A 12 9.90 40.43 -1.65
CA ASP A 12 10.18 41.67 -0.94
C ASP A 12 9.76 41.48 0.54
N PRO A 13 10.66 41.64 1.53
CA PRO A 13 10.35 41.37 2.93
C PRO A 13 9.27 42.29 3.53
N THR A 14 8.76 43.23 2.74
CA THR A 14 7.82 44.27 3.18
C THR A 14 6.42 44.15 2.57
N SER A 15 6.18 43.28 1.58
CA SER A 15 4.83 43.05 1.02
C SER A 15 4.21 41.76 1.56
N VAL A 16 3.26 41.92 2.47
CA VAL A 16 2.48 40.80 3.02
C VAL A 16 1.21 40.64 2.19
N ASN A 17 1.33 39.94 1.07
CA ASN A 17 0.18 39.40 0.35
C ASN A 17 0.39 37.90 0.12
N GLN A 18 -0.40 37.06 0.79
CA GLN A 18 -0.19 35.61 0.83
C GLN A 18 -0.25 34.97 -0.57
N GLU A 19 -1.12 35.48 -1.44
CA GLU A 19 -1.25 35.02 -2.82
C GLU A 19 0.04 35.24 -3.64
N GLU A 20 0.73 36.37 -3.43
CA GLU A 20 1.99 36.65 -4.14
C GLU A 20 3.14 35.74 -3.66
N LEU A 21 3.14 35.40 -2.36
CA LEU A 21 4.12 34.48 -1.78
C LEU A 21 3.92 33.04 -2.29
N ASP A 22 2.66 32.59 -2.34
CA ASP A 22 2.31 31.27 -2.87
C ASP A 22 2.68 31.19 -4.37
N ASP A 23 2.42 32.25 -5.15
CA ASP A 23 2.82 32.35 -6.56
C ASP A 23 4.34 32.30 -6.78
N ILE A 24 5.12 32.98 -5.93
CA ILE A 24 6.59 32.94 -5.97
C ILE A 24 7.07 31.54 -5.60
N TRP A 25 6.49 30.93 -4.56
CA TRP A 25 6.85 29.60 -4.10
C TRP A 25 6.56 28.54 -5.17
N ASP A 26 5.40 28.60 -5.83
CA ASP A 26 5.03 27.69 -6.91
C ASP A 26 5.98 27.79 -8.11
N LYS A 27 6.41 29.01 -8.46
CA LYS A 27 7.43 29.22 -9.51
C LYS A 27 8.77 28.59 -9.12
N HIS A 28 9.21 28.77 -7.88
CA HIS A 28 10.44 28.16 -7.37
C HIS A 28 10.36 26.63 -7.38
N ILE A 29 9.27 26.06 -6.88
CA ILE A 29 9.07 24.60 -6.83
C ILE A 29 8.98 24.03 -8.25
N SER A 30 8.34 24.72 -9.20
CA SER A 30 8.28 24.31 -10.60
C SER A 30 9.67 24.24 -11.25
N VAL A 31 10.52 25.26 -11.04
CA VAL A 31 11.88 25.29 -11.58
C VAL A 31 12.79 24.25 -10.93
N ILE A 32 12.70 24.08 -9.60
CA ILE A 32 13.46 23.04 -8.91
C ILE A 32 13.01 21.66 -9.40
N SER A 33 11.70 21.44 -9.57
CA SER A 33 11.16 20.18 -10.07
C SER A 33 11.62 19.92 -11.51
N SER A 34 11.57 20.90 -12.40
CA SER A 34 12.02 20.70 -13.80
C SER A 34 13.51 20.36 -13.87
N VAL A 35 14.37 21.12 -13.20
CA VAL A 35 15.83 20.89 -13.19
C VAL A 35 16.18 19.55 -12.54
N THR A 36 15.52 19.21 -11.43
CA THR A 36 15.75 17.91 -10.78
C THR A 36 15.28 16.76 -11.65
N THR A 37 14.16 16.90 -12.36
CA THR A 37 13.69 15.86 -13.30
C THR A 37 14.59 15.71 -14.53
N GLU A 38 15.16 16.80 -15.04
CA GLU A 38 16.12 16.75 -16.14
C GLU A 38 17.42 16.06 -15.72
N GLN A 39 17.93 16.38 -14.53
CA GLN A 39 19.23 15.90 -14.07
C GLN A 39 19.20 14.51 -13.42
N LEU A 40 18.19 14.24 -12.58
CA LEU A 40 18.06 12.99 -11.82
C LEU A 40 17.07 12.01 -12.47
N GLY A 41 16.23 12.48 -13.40
CA GLY A 41 15.12 11.71 -13.93
C GLY A 41 14.00 11.52 -12.91
N HIS A 42 12.91 10.88 -13.32
CA HIS A 42 11.88 10.44 -12.40
C HIS A 42 12.31 9.12 -11.72
N THR A 43 12.23 9.07 -10.39
CA THR A 43 12.33 7.80 -9.65
C THR A 43 11.14 6.93 -10.03
N ARG A 44 11.36 5.97 -10.92
CA ARG A 44 10.35 4.97 -11.27
C ARG A 44 10.21 4.04 -10.07
N ARG A 45 9.12 4.14 -9.31
CA ARG A 45 8.74 3.10 -8.34
C ARG A 45 8.44 1.82 -9.11
N ARG A 46 9.47 1.02 -9.38
CA ARG A 46 9.30 -0.39 -9.74
C ARG A 46 9.23 -1.16 -8.44
N ASN A 47 8.02 -1.47 -8.00
CA ASN A 47 7.85 -2.71 -7.25
C ASN A 47 8.16 -3.83 -8.25
N THR A 48 9.40 -4.31 -8.26
CA THR A 48 9.82 -5.44 -9.09
C THR A 48 9.08 -6.67 -8.61
N ASN A 49 7.88 -6.88 -9.15
CA ASN A 49 7.11 -8.08 -8.88
C ASN A 49 7.61 -9.21 -9.78
N TRP A 50 7.23 -10.43 -9.45
CA TRP A 50 7.54 -11.62 -10.24
C TRP A 50 7.03 -11.54 -11.69
N PHE A 51 6.09 -10.64 -12.00
CA PHE A 51 5.51 -10.47 -13.33
C PHE A 51 6.47 -9.80 -14.33
N ASP A 52 7.36 -8.90 -13.87
CA ASP A 52 8.39 -8.28 -14.73
C ASP A 52 9.38 -9.32 -15.30
N LEU A 53 9.61 -10.42 -14.58
CA LEU A 53 10.42 -11.54 -15.06
C LEU A 53 9.74 -12.29 -16.21
N LEU A 54 8.41 -12.35 -16.18
CA LEU A 54 7.58 -13.04 -17.17
C LEU A 54 7.35 -12.20 -18.43
N MET A 55 7.18 -10.89 -18.29
CA MET A 55 7.01 -9.97 -19.43
C MET A 55 8.21 -10.00 -20.39
N ARG A 56 9.40 -10.38 -19.89
CA ARG A 56 10.60 -10.56 -20.71
C ARG A 56 10.66 -11.89 -21.46
N SER A 57 9.73 -12.82 -21.20
CA SER A 57 9.71 -14.13 -21.86
C SER A 57 8.88 -14.10 -23.15
N SER A 58 9.32 -14.85 -24.16
CA SER A 58 8.60 -15.02 -25.44
C SER A 58 7.35 -15.91 -25.35
N LEU A 59 7.03 -16.41 -24.14
CA LEU A 59 5.97 -17.38 -23.89
C LEU A 59 4.58 -16.82 -24.20
N PHE A 60 4.29 -15.59 -23.74
CA PHE A 60 3.01 -14.95 -24.02
C PHE A 60 2.81 -14.70 -25.52
N SER A 61 3.84 -14.22 -26.21
CA SER A 61 3.81 -13.98 -27.65
C SER A 61 3.58 -15.28 -28.43
N SER A 62 4.20 -16.39 -28.00
CA SER A 62 4.04 -17.69 -28.65
C SER A 62 2.66 -18.30 -28.42
N LYS A 63 2.15 -18.23 -27.18
CA LYS A 63 0.76 -18.64 -26.85
C LYS A 63 -0.27 -17.82 -27.60
N ASN A 64 -0.11 -16.49 -27.68
CA ASN A 64 -1.05 -15.61 -28.36
C ASN A 64 -1.07 -15.90 -29.88
N ARG A 65 0.10 -16.03 -30.51
CA ARG A 65 0.19 -16.42 -31.93
C ARG A 65 -0.48 -17.76 -32.23
N ALA A 66 -0.31 -18.76 -31.36
CA ALA A 66 -0.97 -20.06 -31.52
C ALA A 66 -2.49 -19.97 -31.36
N HIS A 67 -2.98 -19.09 -30.47
CA HIS A 67 -4.41 -18.81 -30.35
C HIS A 67 -4.97 -18.17 -31.61
N ASP A 68 -4.27 -17.19 -32.17
CA ASP A 68 -4.68 -16.51 -33.40
C ASP A 68 -4.75 -17.50 -34.58
N ALA A 69 -3.74 -18.38 -34.72
CA ALA A 69 -3.73 -19.44 -35.73
C ALA A 69 -4.89 -20.44 -35.58
N TYR A 70 -5.27 -20.76 -34.34
CA TYR A 70 -6.46 -21.57 -34.06
C TYR A 70 -7.75 -20.83 -34.43
N LEU A 71 -7.87 -19.54 -34.11
CA LEU A 71 -9.05 -18.74 -34.47
C LEU A 71 -9.19 -18.60 -36.00
N SER A 72 -8.09 -18.47 -36.73
CA SER A 72 -8.11 -18.36 -38.19
C SER A 72 -8.48 -19.66 -38.89
N SER A 73 -8.01 -20.81 -38.40
CA SER A 73 -8.14 -22.10 -39.11
C SER A 73 -9.15 -23.09 -38.50
N ARG A 74 -9.55 -22.92 -37.23
CA ARG A 74 -10.39 -23.84 -36.43
C ARG A 74 -9.99 -25.33 -36.52
N SER A 75 -8.70 -25.62 -36.71
CA SER A 75 -8.19 -26.99 -36.79
C SER A 75 -7.90 -27.61 -35.42
N ASN A 76 -8.17 -28.91 -35.27
CA ASN A 76 -7.83 -29.70 -34.07
C ASN A 76 -6.33 -29.69 -33.75
N ALA A 77 -5.46 -29.66 -34.77
CA ALA A 77 -4.00 -29.59 -34.56
C ALA A 77 -3.60 -28.24 -33.94
N HIS A 78 -4.15 -27.13 -34.45
CA HIS A 78 -3.91 -25.80 -33.88
C HIS A 78 -4.50 -25.67 -32.47
N LEU A 79 -5.65 -26.29 -32.21
CA LEU A 79 -6.23 -26.35 -30.87
C LEU A 79 -5.30 -27.07 -29.87
N GLN A 80 -4.70 -28.19 -30.25
CA GLN A 80 -3.77 -28.91 -29.37
C GLN A 80 -2.48 -28.11 -29.15
N ASN A 81 -1.88 -27.58 -30.22
CA ASN A 81 -0.70 -26.73 -30.09
C ASN A 81 -0.94 -25.52 -29.15
N TRP A 82 -2.10 -24.86 -29.26
CA TRP A 82 -2.46 -23.79 -28.35
C TRP A 82 -2.63 -24.27 -26.90
N LYS A 83 -3.26 -25.43 -26.67
CA LYS A 83 -3.41 -26.02 -25.33
C LYS A 83 -2.05 -26.35 -24.70
N ASP A 84 -1.13 -26.92 -25.48
CA ASP A 84 0.21 -27.26 -25.03
C ASP A 84 0.99 -26.01 -24.62
N LEU A 85 1.05 -25.00 -25.50
CA LEU A 85 1.69 -23.72 -25.20
C LEU A 85 1.03 -22.98 -24.03
N ARG A 86 -0.29 -23.07 -23.88
CA ARG A 86 -1.00 -22.52 -22.72
C ARG A 86 -0.58 -23.23 -21.44
N SER A 87 -0.45 -24.55 -21.45
CA SER A 87 -0.03 -25.34 -20.29
C SER A 87 1.41 -25.02 -19.89
N GLU A 88 2.31 -24.87 -20.86
CA GLU A 88 3.70 -24.47 -20.64
C GLU A 88 3.78 -23.07 -20.03
N CYS A 89 3.04 -22.11 -20.60
CA CYS A 89 2.95 -20.75 -20.07
C CYS A 89 2.47 -20.75 -18.61
N GLN A 90 1.41 -21.51 -18.30
CA GLN A 90 0.88 -21.60 -16.94
C GLN A 90 1.86 -22.25 -15.97
N SER A 91 2.54 -23.32 -16.39
CA SER A 91 3.57 -23.99 -15.61
C SER A 91 4.72 -23.04 -15.29
N ARG A 92 5.24 -22.34 -16.30
CA ARG A 92 6.34 -21.39 -16.13
C ARG A 92 5.94 -20.21 -15.25
N LEU A 93 4.72 -19.72 -15.41
CA LEU A 93 4.15 -18.64 -14.59
C LEU A 93 4.13 -19.03 -13.11
N ARG A 94 3.63 -20.22 -12.80
CA ARG A 94 3.62 -20.75 -11.42
C ARG A 94 5.04 -20.94 -10.87
N GLN A 95 5.98 -21.43 -11.68
CA GLN A 95 7.37 -21.58 -11.25
C GLN A 95 7.99 -20.23 -10.86
N ILE A 96 7.87 -19.21 -11.71
CA ILE A 96 8.44 -17.89 -11.44
C ILE A 96 7.80 -17.25 -10.20
N GLN A 97 6.47 -17.33 -10.10
CA GLN A 97 5.74 -16.84 -8.93
C GLN A 97 6.20 -17.55 -7.64
N ASN A 98 6.28 -18.88 -7.66
CA ASN A 98 6.69 -19.67 -6.51
C ASN A 98 8.13 -19.38 -6.09
N THR A 99 9.05 -19.30 -7.06
CA THR A 99 10.46 -18.98 -6.78
C THR A 99 10.58 -17.59 -6.15
N TRP A 100 9.85 -16.61 -6.67
CA TRP A 100 9.83 -15.27 -6.10
C TRP A 100 9.28 -15.25 -4.67
N TRP A 101 8.15 -15.90 -4.39
CA TRP A 101 7.63 -15.99 -3.02
C TRP A 101 8.57 -16.71 -2.06
N LYS A 102 9.24 -17.78 -2.51
CA LYS A 102 10.24 -18.49 -1.69
C LYS A 102 11.43 -17.59 -1.33
N ILE A 103 11.93 -16.82 -2.27
CA ILE A 103 13.04 -15.88 -2.03
C ILE A 103 12.61 -14.81 -1.02
N ASN A 104 11.44 -14.18 -1.21
CA ASN A 104 10.94 -13.16 -0.28
C ASN A 104 10.68 -13.73 1.12
N ALA A 105 10.09 -14.93 1.21
CA ALA A 105 9.83 -15.57 2.49
C ALA A 105 11.14 -15.88 3.24
N ALA A 106 12.16 -16.38 2.54
CA ALA A 106 13.47 -16.62 3.13
C ALA A 106 14.15 -15.33 3.61
N GLU A 107 14.02 -14.24 2.86
CA GLU A 107 14.58 -12.94 3.24
C GLU A 107 13.89 -12.35 4.48
N ILE A 108 12.56 -12.42 4.56
CA ILE A 108 11.80 -11.96 5.72
C ILE A 108 12.10 -12.81 6.95
N GLN A 109 12.17 -14.13 6.77
CA GLN A 109 12.57 -15.03 7.85
C GLN A 109 13.97 -14.68 8.35
N ARG A 110 14.93 -14.43 7.46
CA ARG A 110 16.27 -13.98 7.84
C ARG A 110 16.24 -12.69 8.66
N PHE A 111 15.42 -11.70 8.30
CA PHE A 111 15.30 -10.47 9.11
C PHE A 111 14.73 -10.75 10.51
N ALA A 112 13.79 -11.68 10.63
CA ALA A 112 13.28 -12.10 11.93
C ALA A 112 14.37 -12.81 12.75
N ASP A 113 15.12 -13.74 12.15
CA ASP A 113 16.19 -14.49 12.79
C ASP A 113 17.36 -13.58 13.24
N GLU A 114 17.66 -12.52 12.48
CA GLU A 114 18.67 -11.51 12.79
C GLU A 114 18.15 -10.40 13.73
N ASN A 115 16.91 -10.48 14.22
CA ASN A 115 16.24 -9.46 15.04
C ASN A 115 16.21 -8.04 14.40
N LYS A 116 16.15 -7.99 13.07
CA LYS A 116 16.08 -6.77 12.25
C LYS A 116 14.64 -6.34 12.04
N ILE A 117 14.03 -5.83 13.11
CA ILE A 117 12.59 -5.50 13.18
C ILE A 117 12.20 -4.46 12.12
N HIS A 118 13.05 -3.46 11.88
CA HIS A 118 12.76 -2.40 10.91
C HIS A 118 12.75 -2.92 9.47
N GLU A 119 13.76 -3.71 9.09
CA GLU A 119 13.86 -4.34 7.78
C GLU A 119 12.75 -5.37 7.57
N PHE A 120 12.42 -6.15 8.60
CA PHE A 120 11.27 -7.05 8.59
C PHE A 120 9.97 -6.31 8.29
N TYR A 121 9.73 -5.18 8.99
CA TYR A 121 8.54 -4.35 8.77
C TYR A 121 8.49 -3.79 7.33
N ILE A 122 9.60 -3.25 6.83
CA ILE A 122 9.68 -2.71 5.46
C ILE A 122 9.41 -3.80 4.43
N ALA A 123 10.06 -4.96 4.56
CA ALA A 123 9.91 -6.07 3.63
C ALA A 123 8.47 -6.61 3.61
N THR A 124 7.89 -6.81 4.79
CA THR A 124 6.49 -7.23 4.96
C THR A 124 5.54 -6.20 4.34
N LYS A 125 5.73 -4.91 4.63
CA LYS A 125 4.93 -3.82 4.07
C LYS A 125 5.03 -3.73 2.55
N SER A 126 6.20 -4.01 1.98
CA SER A 126 6.41 -4.01 0.53
C SER A 126 5.62 -5.12 -0.17
N MET A 127 5.46 -6.30 0.46
CA MET A 127 4.70 -7.43 -0.10
C MET A 127 3.19 -7.17 -0.20
N TYR A 128 2.59 -6.56 0.81
CA TYR A 128 1.16 -6.24 0.80
C TYR A 128 0.80 -5.11 -0.17
N GLY A 129 1.80 -4.43 -0.73
CA GLY A 129 1.64 -3.33 -1.67
C GLY A 129 1.27 -2.02 -0.96
N PRO A 130 0.77 -1.02 -1.72
CA PRO A 130 0.27 0.21 -1.12
C PRO A 130 -0.85 -0.11 -0.13
N SER A 131 -0.60 0.07 1.17
CA SER A 131 -1.65 0.06 2.17
C SER A 131 -2.59 1.21 1.84
N SER A 132 -3.80 0.91 1.36
CA SER A 132 -4.83 1.92 1.25
C SER A 132 -5.23 2.31 2.67
N ASN A 133 -4.80 3.50 3.09
CA ASN A 133 -5.35 4.14 4.27
C ASN A 133 -6.76 4.62 3.91
N HIS A 134 -7.68 3.68 3.75
CA HIS A 134 -9.07 4.00 3.52
C HIS A 134 -9.63 4.48 4.85
N ILE A 135 -9.95 5.77 4.92
CA ILE A 135 -10.64 6.34 6.05
C ILE A 135 -12.09 5.84 5.97
N ASN A 136 -12.48 4.95 6.88
CA ASN A 136 -13.85 4.46 6.96
C ASN A 136 -14.73 5.55 7.59
N PRO A 137 -15.75 6.07 6.88
CA PRO A 137 -16.65 7.07 7.44
C PRO A 137 -17.42 6.52 8.64
N ILE A 138 -17.56 7.33 9.69
CA ILE A 138 -18.20 6.93 10.95
C ILE A 138 -19.43 7.78 11.20
N ARG A 139 -20.51 7.18 11.70
CA ARG A 139 -21.72 7.92 12.07
C ARG A 139 -21.60 8.54 13.47
N SER A 140 -22.27 9.66 13.67
CA SER A 140 -22.53 10.25 14.99
C SER A 140 -23.25 9.24 15.92
N SER A 141 -23.18 9.46 17.23
CA SER A 141 -23.94 8.70 18.24
C SER A 141 -25.43 8.58 17.89
N ASP A 142 -25.99 9.65 17.33
CA ASP A 142 -27.41 9.77 17.04
C ASP A 142 -27.77 9.22 15.65
N GLY A 143 -26.77 8.69 14.91
CA GLY A 143 -26.94 8.07 13.59
C GLY A 143 -27.16 9.03 12.42
N ASN A 144 -27.43 10.31 12.66
CA ASN A 144 -27.86 11.27 11.62
C ASN A 144 -26.72 11.83 10.75
N THR A 145 -25.53 12.04 11.32
CA THR A 145 -24.39 12.65 10.61
C THR A 145 -23.32 11.62 10.29
N LEU A 146 -22.74 11.68 9.08
CA LEU A 146 -21.63 10.81 8.65
C LEU A 146 -20.33 11.61 8.55
N TYR A 147 -19.37 11.30 9.41
CA TYR A 147 -18.03 11.90 9.43
C TYR A 147 -17.12 11.20 8.41
N LYS A 148 -16.49 12.01 7.55
CA LYS A 148 -15.54 11.53 6.51
C LYS A 148 -14.12 12.06 6.73
N GLU A 149 -13.98 13.13 7.50
CA GLU A 149 -12.68 13.72 7.82
C GLU A 149 -12.00 12.98 8.97
N LYS A 150 -10.66 12.89 8.90
CA LYS A 150 -9.86 12.16 9.89
C LYS A 150 -10.01 12.72 11.31
N THR A 151 -10.03 14.04 11.45
CA THR A 151 -10.17 14.73 12.74
C THR A 151 -11.50 14.38 13.40
N GLN A 152 -12.60 14.55 12.66
CA GLN A 152 -13.96 14.23 13.11
C GLN A 152 -14.12 12.75 13.49
N ILE A 153 -13.48 11.85 12.74
CA ILE A 153 -13.47 10.42 13.05
C ILE A 153 -12.70 10.12 14.35
N CYS A 154 -11.56 10.78 14.57
CA CYS A 154 -10.79 10.64 15.81
C CYS A 154 -11.58 11.14 17.02
N ASP A 155 -12.23 12.31 16.92
CA ASP A 155 -13.04 12.87 18.00
C ASP A 155 -14.22 11.95 18.34
N ARG A 156 -14.90 11.42 17.31
CA ARG A 156 -16.00 10.47 17.50
C ARG A 156 -15.56 9.17 18.19
N TRP A 157 -14.37 8.66 17.88
CA TRP A 157 -13.79 7.51 18.58
C TRP A 157 -13.49 7.84 20.04
N ALA A 158 -12.92 9.01 20.33
CA ALA A 158 -12.65 9.45 21.69
C ALA A 158 -13.94 9.52 22.52
N GLU A 159 -15.00 10.11 21.98
CA GLU A 159 -16.33 10.13 22.61
C GLU A 159 -16.88 8.72 22.87
N HIS A 160 -16.79 7.82 21.88
CA HIS A 160 -17.30 6.46 22.00
C HIS A 160 -16.58 5.67 23.09
N PHE A 161 -15.25 5.69 23.11
CA PHE A 161 -14.46 5.02 24.13
C PHE A 161 -14.66 5.65 25.51
N ASN A 162 -14.77 6.98 25.59
CA ASN A 162 -15.06 7.64 26.86
C ASN A 162 -16.41 7.15 27.39
N SER A 163 -17.47 7.14 26.58
CA SER A 163 -18.79 6.63 26.99
C SER A 163 -18.78 5.14 27.37
N LEU A 164 -18.04 4.30 26.63
CA LEU A 164 -17.92 2.88 26.95
C LEU A 164 -17.21 2.65 28.29
N LEU A 165 -16.14 3.40 28.57
CA LEU A 165 -15.31 3.22 29.75
C LEU A 165 -15.86 3.95 30.99
N THR A 166 -16.63 5.02 30.82
CA THR A 166 -17.30 5.73 31.94
C THR A 166 -18.67 5.18 32.28
N LYS A 167 -19.24 4.28 31.45
CA LYS A 167 -20.38 3.47 31.89
C LYS A 167 -19.90 2.50 32.97
N ILE A 168 -20.04 2.94 34.21
CA ILE A 168 -20.05 2.05 35.37
C ILE A 168 -21.23 1.11 35.13
N ASN A 169 -20.95 -0.13 34.72
CA ASN A 169 -21.96 -1.18 34.80
C ASN A 169 -22.45 -1.17 36.25
N PRO A 170 -23.76 -1.13 36.51
CA PRO A 170 -24.25 -1.43 37.84
C PRO A 170 -23.75 -2.85 38.11
N THR A 171 -22.67 -2.97 38.88
CA THR A 171 -22.26 -4.24 39.44
C THR A 171 -23.45 -4.63 40.28
N ASP A 172 -24.21 -5.61 39.79
CA ASP A 172 -25.23 -6.28 40.56
C ASP A 172 -24.48 -6.85 41.77
N THR A 173 -24.60 -6.21 42.93
CA THR A 173 -23.86 -6.56 44.15
C THR A 173 -24.23 -7.96 44.64
N THR A 174 -25.27 -8.56 44.05
CA THR A 174 -25.64 -9.97 44.22
C THR A 174 -24.58 -10.93 43.65
N LEU A 175 -23.90 -10.58 42.55
CA LEU A 175 -22.85 -11.43 41.94
C LEU A 175 -21.58 -11.49 42.80
N THR A 176 -21.32 -10.47 43.61
CA THR A 176 -20.21 -10.47 44.58
C THR A 176 -20.52 -11.28 45.84
N ASP A 177 -21.79 -11.42 46.22
CA ASP A 177 -22.22 -12.29 47.32
C ASP A 177 -22.23 -13.78 46.95
N GLU A 178 -22.36 -14.11 45.65
CA GLU A 178 -22.28 -15.49 45.15
C GLU A 178 -20.86 -15.99 44.87
N LEU A 179 -19.82 -15.14 44.99
CA LEU A 179 -18.45 -15.56 44.81
C LEU A 179 -18.04 -16.46 46.00
N PRO A 180 -17.66 -17.73 45.77
CA PRO A 180 -17.25 -18.61 46.85
C PRO A 180 -16.04 -17.99 47.54
N HIS A 181 -16.17 -17.72 48.85
CA HIS A 181 -15.04 -17.34 49.68
C HIS A 181 -13.98 -18.44 49.59
N ILE A 182 -12.93 -18.17 48.83
CA ILE A 182 -11.77 -19.04 48.77
C ILE A 182 -11.09 -18.96 50.13
N LEU A 183 -11.13 -20.07 50.88
CA LEU A 183 -10.44 -20.20 52.16
C LEU A 183 -8.94 -19.95 51.95
N PRO A 184 -8.27 -19.29 52.92
CA PRO A 184 -6.83 -19.09 52.83
C PRO A 184 -6.13 -20.44 52.85
N LEU A 185 -5.28 -20.67 51.84
CA LEU A 185 -4.46 -21.88 51.74
C LEU A 185 -3.50 -21.97 52.94
N PRO A 186 -3.25 -23.19 53.47
CA PRO A 186 -2.34 -23.42 54.59
C PRO A 186 -0.86 -23.18 54.24
#